data_AF-A0A6J4SMA0-F1
#
_entry.id   AF-A0A6J4SMA0-F1
#
_cell.length_a   1.000
_cell.length_b   1.000
_cell.length_c   1.000
_cell.angle_alpha   90.00
_cell.angle_beta   90.00
_cell.angle_gamma   90.00
#
_symmetry.space_group_name_H-M   'P 1'
#
loop_
_entity.id
_entity.type
_entity.pdbx_description
1 polymer ?
#
loop_
_entity_poly.entity_id
_entity_poly.type
_entity_poly.pdbx_seq_one_letter_code
_entity_poly.pdbx_strand_id
1 'polypeptide(L)'
;MYRTVALILALTVVFFVVRSGEEPMRALQTPEVRPAPEAFEAAGDPSAKGGIAVGQAPDEGNLKIGGFEKPARVPDYEVLEERIDERDGASAARLLIDTRSREEDDFVLIARDLKAHYSDLDAVSVEFTDTEVLSYNGDAITRDALAYYGGALIFNTYDGSAYLGYIYAPPNMEGYYVKAAD
;
A
#
# COMPACT_ATOMS: atom_id res chain seq x y z
N MET A 1 -33.15 24.81 -42.05
CA MET A 1 -32.52 24.36 -40.78
C MET A 1 -31.69 23.08 -40.91
N TYR A 2 -31.91 22.18 -41.89
CA TYR A 2 -31.11 20.96 -42.03
C TYR A 2 -29.69 21.15 -42.63
N ARG A 3 -29.48 22.21 -43.41
CA ARG A 3 -28.16 22.50 -44.02
C ARG A 3 -27.10 22.96 -43.02
N THR A 4 -27.51 23.67 -41.96
CA THR A 4 -26.61 24.21 -40.94
C THR A 4 -26.14 23.12 -39.98
N VAL A 5 -27.00 22.16 -39.65
CA VAL A 5 -26.68 21.02 -38.76
C VAL A 5 -25.69 20.06 -39.44
N ALA A 6 -25.88 19.78 -40.73
CA ALA A 6 -24.96 18.92 -41.50
C ALA A 6 -23.54 19.52 -41.61
N LEU A 7 -23.45 20.86 -41.67
CA LEU A 7 -22.17 21.57 -41.77
C LEU A 7 -21.39 21.55 -40.46
N ILE A 8 -22.09 21.63 -39.31
CA ILE A 8 -21.48 21.50 -37.98
C ILE A 8 -20.97 20.08 -37.76
N LEU A 9 -21.77 19.07 -38.12
CA LEU A 9 -21.40 17.65 -37.99
C LEU A 9 -20.18 17.29 -38.87
N ALA A 10 -20.12 17.81 -40.10
CA ALA A 10 -18.98 17.60 -40.98
C ALA A 10 -17.70 18.27 -40.44
N LEU A 11 -17.80 19.47 -39.85
CA LEU A 11 -16.66 20.18 -39.24
C LEU A 11 -16.12 19.45 -38.01
N THR A 12 -16.99 18.87 -37.18
CA THR A 12 -16.56 18.08 -36.01
C THR A 12 -15.84 16.78 -36.38
N VAL A 13 -16.26 16.09 -37.45
CA VAL A 13 -15.61 14.84 -37.89
C VAL A 13 -14.25 15.12 -38.52
N VAL A 14 -14.11 16.20 -39.30
CA VAL A 14 -12.81 16.60 -39.87
C VAL A 14 -11.82 17.02 -38.78
N PHE A 15 -12.27 17.68 -37.71
CA PHE A 15 -11.40 18.08 -36.60
C PHE A 15 -10.83 16.87 -35.83
N PHE A 16 -11.62 15.80 -35.66
CA PHE A 16 -11.16 14.58 -34.98
C PHE A 16 -10.21 13.73 -35.83
N VAL A 17 -10.39 13.70 -37.16
CA VAL A 17 -9.51 12.93 -38.05
C VAL A 17 -8.15 13.62 -38.23
N VAL A 18 -8.10 14.95 -38.27
CA VAL A 18 -6.83 15.69 -38.42
C VAL A 18 -6.00 15.74 -37.13
N ARG A 19 -6.62 15.60 -35.95
CA ARG A 19 -5.88 15.60 -34.67
C ARG A 19 -5.24 14.25 -34.29
N SER A 20 -5.43 13.21 -35.11
CA SER A 20 -4.82 11.89 -34.90
C SER A 20 -3.48 11.71 -35.64
N GLY A 21 -2.85 12.81 -36.06
CA GLY A 21 -1.52 12.83 -36.65
C GLY A 21 -0.43 12.72 -35.59
N GLU A 22 0.06 11.50 -35.38
CA GLU A 22 1.46 11.14 -35.14
C GLU A 22 2.30 12.09 -34.26
N GLU A 23 2.28 11.88 -32.96
CA GLU A 23 3.51 12.03 -32.18
C GLU A 23 4.20 10.66 -32.10
N PRO A 24 5.37 10.46 -32.72
CA PRO A 24 6.13 9.24 -32.48
C PRO A 24 6.50 9.24 -31.00
N MET A 25 6.10 8.18 -30.29
CA MET A 25 6.60 7.88 -28.95
C MET A 25 8.12 8.08 -28.95
N ARG A 26 8.60 9.18 -28.35
CA ARG A 26 10.02 9.33 -28.05
C ARG A 26 10.34 8.17 -27.13
N ALA A 27 11.14 7.23 -27.64
CA ALA A 27 11.74 6.19 -26.86
C ALA A 27 12.25 6.80 -25.56
N LEU A 28 11.72 6.33 -24.43
CA LEU A 28 12.29 6.60 -23.12
C LEU A 28 13.78 6.27 -23.24
N GLN A 29 14.63 7.29 -23.09
CA GLN A 29 16.06 7.05 -22.99
C GLN A 29 16.24 6.00 -21.91
N THR A 30 16.88 4.88 -22.24
CA THR A 30 17.26 3.86 -21.26
C THR A 30 18.01 4.59 -20.16
N PRO A 31 17.47 4.67 -18.93
CA PRO A 31 18.16 5.36 -17.86
C PRO A 31 19.54 4.71 -17.68
N GLU A 32 20.57 5.54 -17.56
CA GLU A 32 21.94 5.07 -17.38
C GLU A 32 22.00 4.25 -16.09
N VAL A 33 22.03 2.93 -16.25
CA VAL A 33 22.08 1.97 -15.14
C VAL A 33 23.42 2.16 -14.45
N ARG A 34 23.39 2.71 -13.23
CA ARG A 34 24.57 2.66 -12.37
C ARG A 34 24.94 1.19 -12.16
N PRO A 35 26.21 0.80 -12.28
CA PRO A 35 26.63 -0.55 -11.96
C PRO A 35 26.21 -0.87 -10.52
N ALA A 36 25.74 -2.10 -10.32
CA ALA A 36 25.38 -2.58 -8.99
C ALA A 36 26.56 -2.36 -8.04
N PRO A 37 26.33 -1.89 -6.80
CA PRO A 37 27.39 -1.85 -5.80
C PRO A 37 27.99 -3.26 -5.66
N GLU A 38 29.31 -3.33 -5.59
CA GLU A 38 30.04 -4.60 -5.45
C GLU A 38 29.44 -5.41 -4.31
N ALA A 39 29.16 -6.69 -4.61
CA ALA A 39 28.67 -7.63 -3.61
C ALA A 39 29.60 -7.59 -2.41
N PHE A 40 29.04 -7.40 -1.22
CA PHE A 40 29.79 -7.50 0.02
C PHE A 40 30.46 -8.87 0.05
N GLU A 41 31.79 -8.88 -0.02
CA GLU A 41 32.58 -10.08 0.21
C GLU A 41 32.16 -10.65 1.57
N ALA A 42 31.63 -11.87 1.53
CA ALA A 42 31.38 -12.65 2.72
C ALA A 42 32.73 -12.88 3.41
N ALA A 43 32.97 -12.12 4.48
CA ALA A 43 33.99 -12.47 5.45
C ALA A 43 33.59 -13.82 6.06
N GLY A 44 34.16 -14.89 5.51
CA GLY A 44 34.16 -16.17 6.15
C GLY A 44 34.95 -16.09 7.45
N ASP A 45 34.40 -16.64 8.52
CA ASP A 45 35.20 -17.22 9.57
C ASP A 45 34.76 -18.69 9.78
N PRO A 46 35.68 -19.66 9.84
CA PRO A 46 35.37 -21.08 9.81
C PRO A 46 35.44 -21.65 11.23
N SER A 47 34.31 -22.02 11.84
CA SER A 47 34.24 -23.11 12.83
C SER A 47 32.84 -23.30 13.39
N ALA A 48 32.15 -24.33 12.91
CA ALA A 48 31.46 -25.30 13.76
C ALA A 48 31.01 -26.48 12.90
N LYS A 49 31.90 -27.49 12.80
CA LYS A 49 31.52 -28.85 12.43
C LYS A 49 30.52 -29.37 13.46
N GLY A 50 29.30 -29.69 13.02
CA GLY A 50 28.33 -30.39 13.83
C GLY A 50 27.12 -30.83 13.02
N GLY A 51 27.20 -32.03 12.42
CA GLY A 51 26.07 -32.90 12.06
C GLY A 51 24.92 -32.29 11.26
N ILE A 52 24.85 -32.65 9.97
CA ILE A 52 23.65 -32.49 9.14
C ILE A 52 22.55 -33.40 9.72
N ALA A 53 21.72 -32.85 10.60
CA ALA A 53 20.31 -33.19 10.58
C ALA A 53 19.69 -32.32 9.49
N VAL A 54 19.17 -32.94 8.43
CA VAL A 54 18.33 -32.25 7.45
C VAL A 54 17.04 -31.89 8.17
N GLY A 55 17.09 -30.82 8.96
CA GLY A 55 15.93 -30.09 9.43
C GLY A 55 15.40 -29.32 8.24
N GLN A 56 14.17 -29.64 7.85
CA GLN A 56 13.37 -28.88 6.90
C GLN A 56 13.58 -27.38 7.15
N ALA A 57 14.02 -26.64 6.11
CA ALA A 57 14.11 -25.18 6.20
C ALA A 57 12.75 -24.68 6.70
N PRO A 58 12.70 -23.79 7.72
CA PRO A 58 11.44 -23.17 8.08
C PRO A 58 10.91 -22.50 6.81
N ASP A 59 9.64 -22.72 6.54
CA ASP A 59 8.90 -22.04 5.48
C ASP A 59 9.05 -20.53 5.72
N GLU A 60 9.95 -19.87 4.97
CA GLU A 60 10.36 -18.48 5.23
C GLU A 60 9.16 -17.52 5.18
N GLY A 61 8.11 -17.90 4.45
CA GLY A 61 6.83 -17.19 4.37
C GLY A 61 6.08 -17.07 5.69
N ASN A 62 6.37 -17.93 6.67
CA ASN A 62 5.70 -17.91 7.99
C ASN A 62 6.47 -17.16 9.07
N LEU A 63 7.64 -16.56 8.76
CA LEU A 63 8.39 -15.82 9.76
C LEU A 63 7.73 -14.47 10.03
N LYS A 64 7.22 -14.30 11.25
CA LYS A 64 6.54 -13.08 11.68
C LYS A 64 7.51 -11.90 11.83
N ILE A 65 7.09 -10.72 11.39
CA ILE A 65 7.85 -9.46 11.47
C ILE A 65 7.26 -8.58 12.57
N GLY A 66 8.13 -8.14 13.49
CA GLY A 66 7.78 -7.22 14.57
C GLY A 66 6.99 -7.85 15.71
N GLY A 67 6.46 -6.98 16.57
CA GLY A 67 5.60 -7.36 17.71
C GLY A 67 4.12 -7.37 17.33
N PHE A 68 3.34 -8.14 18.09
CA PHE A 68 1.89 -8.29 17.91
C PHE A 68 1.13 -7.94 19.20
N GLU A 69 1.79 -7.31 20.15
CA GLU A 69 1.18 -6.86 21.40
C GLU A 69 0.32 -5.62 21.16
N LYS A 70 -0.95 -5.70 21.59
CA LYS A 70 -1.86 -4.57 21.59
C LYS A 70 -1.32 -3.43 22.47
N PRO A 71 -1.28 -2.18 21.99
CA PRO A 71 -0.92 -1.03 22.82
C PRO A 71 -1.85 -0.86 24.03
N ALA A 72 -1.32 -0.35 25.14
CA ALA A 72 -2.11 -0.15 26.37
C ALA A 72 -3.25 0.87 26.21
N ARG A 73 -3.09 1.83 25.29
CA ARG A 73 -4.09 2.80 24.88
C ARG A 73 -4.00 2.99 23.38
N VAL A 74 -5.16 3.04 22.73
CA VAL A 74 -5.32 3.27 21.29
C VAL A 74 -6.35 4.40 21.13
N PRO A 75 -6.14 5.38 20.23
CA PRO A 75 -7.17 6.33 19.87
C PRO A 75 -8.43 5.64 19.34
N ASP A 76 -9.58 6.29 19.46
CA ASP A 76 -10.83 5.74 18.94
C ASP A 76 -10.79 5.72 17.40
N TYR A 77 -11.23 4.59 16.83
CA TYR A 77 -11.36 4.41 15.39
C TYR A 77 -12.47 3.38 15.07
N GLU A 78 -12.99 3.43 13.84
CA GLU A 78 -13.96 2.49 13.30
C GLU A 78 -13.48 1.96 11.95
N VAL A 79 -13.67 0.66 11.68
CA VAL A 79 -13.42 0.06 10.36
C VAL A 79 -14.67 0.26 9.50
N LEU A 80 -14.61 1.19 8.54
CA LEU A 80 -15.70 1.49 7.61
C LEU A 80 -15.81 0.45 6.49
N GLU A 81 -14.66 0.05 5.96
CA GLU A 81 -14.58 -1.01 4.94
C GLU A 81 -13.45 -1.98 5.26
N GLU A 82 -13.73 -3.26 5.02
CA GLU A 82 -12.75 -4.33 5.07
C GLU A 82 -12.86 -5.18 3.81
N ARG A 83 -11.74 -5.38 3.12
CA ARG A 83 -11.65 -6.27 1.96
C ARG A 83 -10.45 -7.20 2.12
N ILE A 84 -10.74 -8.48 2.30
CA ILE A 84 -9.72 -9.53 2.35
C ILE A 84 -9.49 -10.06 0.93
N ASP A 85 -8.22 -10.31 0.61
CA ASP A 85 -7.78 -10.83 -0.68
C ASP A 85 -6.57 -11.76 -0.48
N GLU A 86 -6.33 -12.64 -1.45
CA GLU A 86 -5.20 -13.57 -1.45
C GLU A 86 -4.49 -13.50 -2.80
N ARG A 87 -3.16 -13.34 -2.78
CA ARG A 87 -2.34 -13.28 -4.00
C ARG A 87 -1.01 -13.95 -3.78
N ASP A 88 -0.63 -14.82 -4.70
CA ASP A 88 0.66 -15.51 -4.71
C ASP A 88 0.95 -16.28 -3.40
N GLY A 89 -0.11 -16.79 -2.74
CA GLY A 89 -0.03 -17.51 -1.47
C GLY A 89 -0.04 -16.61 -0.22
N ALA A 90 -0.01 -15.28 -0.38
CA ALA A 90 -0.10 -14.32 0.71
C ALA A 90 -1.53 -13.79 0.89
N SER A 91 -2.00 -13.78 2.13
CA SER A 91 -3.31 -13.27 2.55
C SER A 91 -3.20 -11.84 3.07
N ALA A 92 -4.11 -10.94 2.65
CA ALA A 92 -4.06 -9.55 3.07
C ALA A 92 -5.44 -8.91 3.25
N ALA A 93 -5.49 -7.86 4.05
CA ALA A 93 -6.66 -6.99 4.17
C ALA A 93 -6.37 -5.57 3.68
N ARG A 94 -7.38 -4.95 3.06
CA ARG A 94 -7.44 -3.51 2.79
C ARG A 94 -8.53 -2.90 3.66
N LEU A 95 -8.17 -1.93 4.48
CA LEU A 95 -9.02 -1.31 5.47
C LEU A 95 -9.20 0.17 5.18
N LEU A 96 -10.44 0.64 5.31
CA LEU A 96 -10.77 2.05 5.38
C LEU A 96 -11.22 2.36 6.81
N ILE A 97 -10.50 3.26 7.48
CA ILE A 97 -10.66 3.55 8.89
C ILE A 97 -11.23 4.97 9.06
N ASP A 98 -12.26 5.11 9.89
CA ASP A 98 -12.70 6.40 10.42
C ASP A 98 -11.99 6.67 11.74
N THR A 99 -11.37 7.83 11.89
CA THR A 99 -10.73 8.25 13.14
C THR A 99 -10.66 9.76 13.23
N ARG A 100 -10.60 10.26 14.47
CA ARG A 100 -10.42 11.69 14.75
C ARG A 100 -8.95 12.10 14.86
N SER A 101 -8.05 11.12 14.91
CA SER A 101 -6.63 11.37 14.96
C SER A 101 -6.12 11.96 13.66
N ARG A 102 -5.16 12.89 13.78
CA ARG A 102 -4.53 13.59 12.65
C ARG A 102 -3.02 13.55 12.70
N GLU A 103 -2.48 12.96 13.76
CA GLU A 103 -1.05 12.92 14.02
C GLU A 103 -0.52 11.52 13.72
N GLU A 104 0.70 11.44 13.19
CA GLU A 104 1.33 10.18 12.82
C GLU A 104 1.51 9.24 14.03
N ASP A 105 1.83 9.80 15.21
CA ASP A 105 1.98 9.03 16.45
C ASP A 105 0.70 8.28 16.84
N ASP A 106 -0.45 8.90 16.64
CA ASP A 106 -1.75 8.26 16.88
C ASP A 106 -2.03 7.16 15.85
N PHE A 107 -1.71 7.40 14.57
CA PHE A 107 -1.83 6.39 13.52
C PHE A 107 -0.92 5.19 13.77
N VAL A 108 0.26 5.39 14.37
CA VAL A 108 1.13 4.28 14.81
C VAL A 108 0.44 3.43 15.88
N LEU A 109 -0.24 4.05 16.86
CA LEU A 109 -0.98 3.29 17.87
C LEU A 109 -2.12 2.48 17.24
N ILE A 110 -2.87 3.07 16.30
CA ILE A 110 -3.93 2.37 15.57
C ILE A 110 -3.34 1.24 14.71
N ALA A 111 -2.26 1.48 13.97
CA ALA A 111 -1.62 0.47 13.13
C ALA A 111 -1.09 -0.72 13.95
N ARG A 112 -0.54 -0.48 15.14
CA ARG A 112 -0.12 -1.54 16.06
C ARG A 112 -1.30 -2.34 16.61
N ASP A 113 -2.43 -1.70 16.88
CA ASP A 113 -3.65 -2.41 17.28
C ASP A 113 -4.19 -3.28 16.15
N LEU A 114 -4.27 -2.73 14.94
CA LEU A 114 -4.67 -3.45 13.73
C LEU A 114 -3.71 -4.62 13.44
N LYS A 115 -2.40 -4.43 13.62
CA LYS A 115 -1.40 -5.51 13.47
C LYS A 115 -1.66 -6.68 14.41
N ALA A 116 -1.99 -6.38 15.67
CA ALA A 116 -2.35 -7.39 16.66
C ALA A 116 -3.68 -8.09 16.29
N HIS A 117 -4.66 -7.33 15.80
CA HIS A 117 -5.99 -7.84 15.44
C HIS A 117 -5.96 -8.74 14.21
N TYR A 118 -5.23 -8.33 13.17
CA TYR A 118 -5.09 -9.04 11.90
C TYR A 118 -3.80 -9.87 11.86
N SER A 119 -3.36 -10.41 13.00
CA SER A 119 -2.08 -11.14 13.11
C SER A 119 -2.00 -12.38 12.23
N ASP A 120 -3.15 -12.93 11.87
CA ASP A 120 -3.27 -14.15 11.06
C ASP A 120 -3.10 -13.87 9.55
N LEU A 121 -3.23 -12.62 9.13
CA LEU A 121 -2.95 -12.20 7.75
C LEU A 121 -1.47 -11.93 7.56
N ASP A 122 -1.00 -11.99 6.32
CA ASP A 122 0.38 -11.66 5.94
C ASP A 122 0.59 -10.15 5.85
N ALA A 123 -0.43 -9.41 5.41
CA ALA A 123 -0.35 -7.97 5.24
C ALA A 123 -1.68 -7.24 5.52
N VAL A 124 -1.57 -5.97 5.89
CA VAL A 124 -2.73 -5.06 5.97
C VAL A 124 -2.36 -3.71 5.37
N SER A 125 -3.20 -3.17 4.49
CA SER A 125 -3.12 -1.79 4.00
C SER A 125 -4.26 -0.99 4.60
N VAL A 126 -3.98 0.20 5.11
CA VAL A 126 -4.91 1.02 5.87
C VAL A 126 -4.94 2.43 5.30
N GLU A 127 -6.13 2.97 5.12
CA GLU A 127 -6.39 4.38 4.83
C GLU A 127 -7.14 5.01 6.01
N PHE A 128 -6.62 6.12 6.54
CA PHE A 128 -7.23 6.85 7.65
C PHE A 128 -8.06 8.02 7.12
N THR A 129 -9.31 8.11 7.57
CA THR A 129 -10.29 9.12 7.16
C THR A 129 -11.05 9.72 8.35
N ASP A 130 -11.69 10.89 8.17
CA ASP A 130 -12.65 11.47 9.14
C ASP A 130 -14.00 11.70 8.44
N THR A 131 -15.01 10.94 8.83
CA THR A 131 -16.37 11.04 8.27
C THR A 131 -17.12 12.28 8.76
N GLU A 132 -16.75 12.84 9.90
CA GLU A 132 -17.53 13.87 10.57
C GLU A 132 -17.15 15.29 10.15
N VAL A 133 -15.97 15.49 9.54
CA VAL A 133 -15.62 16.74 8.85
C VAL A 133 -16.67 17.11 7.78
N LEU A 134 -17.36 16.11 7.23
CA LEU A 134 -18.37 16.29 6.18
C LEU A 134 -19.77 16.52 6.72
N SER A 135 -20.01 16.16 7.98
CA SER A 135 -21.33 16.30 8.62
C SER A 135 -21.71 17.75 8.92
N TYR A 136 -20.75 18.69 8.85
CA TYR A 136 -20.99 20.11 9.11
C TYR A 136 -21.59 20.90 7.94
N ASN A 137 -21.57 20.37 6.70
CA ASN A 137 -22.02 21.12 5.51
C ASN A 137 -23.40 20.74 4.97
N GLY A 138 -24.14 19.83 5.62
CA GLY A 138 -25.59 19.63 5.41
C GLY A 138 -26.06 19.23 4.01
N ASP A 139 -25.16 19.09 3.03
CA ASP A 139 -25.50 18.77 1.65
C ASP A 139 -25.26 17.28 1.39
N ALA A 140 -26.27 16.59 0.87
CA ALA A 140 -26.25 15.14 0.67
C ALA A 140 -25.17 14.69 -0.32
N ILE A 141 -24.62 15.63 -1.11
CA ILE A 141 -23.57 15.41 -2.11
C ILE A 141 -22.18 15.32 -1.47
N THR A 142 -21.97 15.85 -0.26
CA THR A 142 -20.65 15.83 0.42
C THR A 142 -20.45 14.61 1.32
N ARG A 143 -21.48 13.77 1.53
CA ARG A 143 -21.40 12.57 2.38
C ARG A 143 -20.39 11.52 1.90
N ASP A 144 -20.07 11.49 0.61
CA ASP A 144 -19.14 10.52 0.02
C ASP A 144 -17.67 11.00 0.03
N ALA A 145 -17.39 12.19 0.57
CA ALA A 145 -16.06 12.80 0.48
C ALA A 145 -15.19 12.55 1.72
N LEU A 146 -14.93 11.29 2.09
CA LEU A 146 -14.07 10.96 3.24
C LEU A 146 -12.75 11.75 3.20
N ALA A 147 -12.52 12.60 4.21
CA ALA A 147 -11.30 13.39 4.27
C ALA A 147 -10.13 12.46 4.60
N TYR A 148 -9.18 12.31 3.67
CA TYR A 148 -8.01 11.46 3.83
C TYR A 148 -6.96 12.13 4.71
N TYR A 149 -6.48 11.42 5.74
CA TYR A 149 -5.49 11.93 6.69
C TYR A 149 -4.18 11.14 6.72
N GLY A 150 -4.08 10.06 5.98
CA GLY A 150 -2.87 9.25 5.94
C GLY A 150 -3.15 7.78 5.71
N GLY A 151 -2.12 6.95 5.89
CA GLY A 151 -2.26 5.51 5.78
C GLY A 151 -1.19 4.74 6.52
N ALA A 152 -1.41 3.44 6.61
CA ALA A 152 -0.45 2.50 7.15
C ALA A 152 -0.32 1.27 6.25
N LEU A 153 0.90 0.75 6.13
CA LEU A 153 1.20 -0.56 5.58
C LEU A 153 1.72 -1.43 6.70
N ILE A 154 1.11 -2.58 6.93
CA ILE A 154 1.45 -3.51 7.99
C ILE A 154 1.95 -4.80 7.33
N PHE A 155 3.16 -5.20 7.72
CA PHE A 155 3.86 -6.38 7.21
C PHE A 155 3.94 -7.39 8.35
N ASN A 156 3.08 -8.41 8.35
CA ASN A 156 3.10 -9.44 9.38
C ASN A 156 4.09 -10.54 9.06
N THR A 157 4.32 -10.82 7.77
CA THR A 157 5.28 -11.82 7.28
C THR A 157 6.09 -11.25 6.11
N TYR A 158 7.14 -11.96 5.70
CA TYR A 158 7.92 -11.61 4.51
C TYR A 158 7.10 -11.74 3.22
N ASP A 159 6.18 -12.70 3.16
CA ASP A 159 5.23 -12.84 2.05
C ASP A 159 4.28 -11.63 1.99
N GLY A 160 3.84 -11.13 3.16
CA GLY A 160 3.08 -9.89 3.25
C GLY A 160 3.85 -8.65 2.78
N SER A 161 5.17 -8.60 3.04
CA SER A 161 6.06 -7.58 2.49
C SER A 161 6.04 -7.62 0.95
N ALA A 162 6.22 -8.79 0.36
CA ALA A 162 6.15 -8.95 -1.10
C ALA A 162 4.75 -8.60 -1.64
N TYR A 163 3.67 -8.98 -0.94
CA TYR A 163 2.29 -8.63 -1.29
C TYR A 163 2.11 -7.10 -1.40
N LEU A 164 2.67 -6.34 -0.46
CA LEU A 164 2.59 -4.87 -0.46
C LEU A 164 3.63 -4.19 -1.37
N GLY A 165 4.36 -4.95 -2.18
CA GLY A 165 5.30 -4.44 -3.18
C GLY A 165 6.74 -4.29 -2.69
N TYR A 166 7.05 -4.74 -1.48
CA TYR A 166 8.39 -4.72 -0.89
C TYR A 166 9.08 -6.08 -1.11
N ILE A 167 9.54 -6.30 -2.34
CA ILE A 167 10.00 -7.60 -2.86
C ILE A 167 11.35 -8.06 -2.27
N TYR A 168 12.21 -7.14 -1.85
CA TYR A 168 13.54 -7.49 -1.32
C TYR A 168 13.55 -7.70 0.20
N ALA A 169 12.85 -6.84 0.93
CA ALA A 169 12.75 -6.86 2.39
C ALA A 169 11.66 -5.86 2.83
N PRO A 170 11.05 -6.05 4.02
CA PRO A 170 10.21 -5.02 4.63
C PRO A 170 11.02 -3.74 4.87
N PRO A 171 10.37 -2.56 4.90
CA PRO A 171 11.06 -1.28 5.09
C PRO A 171 11.70 -1.14 6.48
N ASN A 172 11.25 -1.93 7.46
CA ASN A 172 11.81 -2.01 8.81
C ASN A 172 11.43 -3.36 9.45
N MET A 173 12.02 -3.65 10.62
CA MET A 173 11.72 -4.88 11.39
C MET A 173 10.56 -4.70 12.39
N GLU A 174 9.95 -3.52 12.48
CA GLU A 174 8.76 -3.30 13.31
C GLU A 174 7.49 -3.88 12.65
N GLY A 175 7.53 -4.07 11.33
CA GLY A 175 6.46 -4.70 10.58
C GLY A 175 5.28 -3.75 10.32
N TYR A 176 5.53 -2.44 10.30
CA TYR A 176 4.60 -1.44 9.79
C TYR A 176 5.31 -0.17 9.31
N TYR A 177 4.68 0.57 8.40
CA TYR A 177 5.05 1.90 7.95
C TYR A 177 3.81 2.78 7.99
N VAL A 178 3.89 3.94 8.62
CA VAL A 178 2.77 4.85 8.83
C VAL A 178 3.15 6.21 8.28
N LYS A 179 2.18 6.92 7.69
CA LYS A 179 2.39 8.27 7.19
C LYS A 179 1.11 9.09 7.29
N ALA A 180 1.20 10.29 7.86
CA ALA A 180 0.15 11.30 7.80
C ALA A 180 0.14 12.04 6.45
N ALA A 181 -1.03 12.53 6.03
CA ALA A 181 -1.19 13.43 4.90
C ALA A 181 -0.77 14.87 5.29
N ASP A 182 -0.22 15.62 4.33
CA ASP A 182 0.25 17.01 4.51
C ASP A 182 -0.90 18.03 4.58
#